data_AF-A0A348N7R1-F1
#
_entry.id   AF-A0A348N7R1-F1
#
_cell.length_a   1.000
_cell.length_b   1.000
_cell.length_c   1.000
_cell.angle_alpha   90.00
_cell.angle_beta   90.00
_cell.angle_gamma   90.00
#
_symmetry.space_group_name_H-M   'P 1'
#
loop_
_entity.id
_entity.type
_entity.pdbx_description
1 polymer ?
#
loop_
_entity_poly.entity_id
_entity_poly.type
_entity_poly.pdbx_seq_one_letter_code
_entity_poly.pdbx_strand_id
1 'polypeptide(L)'
;MASLFRFSLQLAKIIIREKINNQIVVLRRYSRNNNIDVKEYIHSMKNSRHKIDEAESVDRIIGYEVARNKKVYALIIYDIVDNKKRTKFSNLLLGYGDRVQKSGFEIKVSERKFEQLLKEIPMYCDTCDSIRVYRISGKNLVYKWGTDKTPEQEDVIVI
;
A
#
# COMPACT_ATOMS: atom_id res chain seq x y z
N MET A 1 16.08 -15.47 -22.64
CA MET A 1 15.34 -14.88 -21.51
C MET A 1 15.52 -13.36 -21.37
N ALA A 2 16.75 -12.82 -21.40
CA ALA A 2 16.98 -11.37 -21.25
C ALA A 2 16.34 -10.47 -22.33
N SER A 3 16.23 -10.93 -23.59
CA SER A 3 15.60 -10.14 -24.66
C SER A 3 14.08 -10.00 -24.50
N LEU A 4 13.40 -11.06 -24.05
CA LEU A 4 11.96 -11.06 -23.79
C LEU A 4 11.59 -10.14 -22.62
N PHE A 5 12.43 -10.13 -21.58
CA PHE A 5 12.28 -9.22 -20.44
C PHE A 5 12.45 -7.74 -20.85
N ARG A 6 13.44 -7.45 -21.71
CA ARG A 6 13.62 -6.08 -22.24
C ARG A 6 12.46 -5.64 -23.11
N PHE A 7 11.93 -6.54 -23.93
CA PHE A 7 10.77 -6.27 -24.77
C PHE A 7 9.52 -5.95 -23.95
N SER A 8 9.20 -6.78 -22.93
CA SER A 8 8.02 -6.56 -22.08
C SER A 8 8.12 -5.25 -21.29
N LEU A 9 9.31 -4.92 -20.77
CA LEU A 9 9.57 -3.64 -20.11
C LEU A 9 9.33 -2.45 -21.05
N GLN A 10 9.87 -2.52 -22.27
CA GLN A 10 9.74 -1.45 -23.24
C GLN A 10 8.29 -1.26 -23.70
N LEU A 11 7.55 -2.36 -23.93
CA LEU A 11 6.14 -2.31 -24.28
C LEU A 11 5.30 -1.69 -23.17
N ALA A 12 5.53 -2.09 -21.90
CA ALA A 12 4.84 -1.52 -20.76
C ALA A 12 5.09 -0.01 -20.61
N LYS A 13 6.34 0.45 -20.81
CA LYS A 13 6.66 1.90 -20.81
C LYS A 13 5.86 2.65 -21.86
N ILE A 14 5.79 2.13 -23.08
CA ILE A 14 5.06 2.77 -24.18
C ILE A 14 3.58 2.92 -23.83
N ILE A 15 2.93 1.81 -23.43
CA ILE A 15 1.49 1.81 -23.13
C ILE A 15 1.15 2.82 -22.04
N ILE A 16 1.88 2.82 -20.93
CA ILE A 16 1.57 3.70 -19.80
C ILE A 16 1.91 5.16 -20.11
N ARG A 17 3.01 5.41 -20.84
CA ARG A 17 3.35 6.76 -21.31
C ARG A 17 2.23 7.35 -22.16
N GLU A 18 1.70 6.57 -23.12
CA GLU A 18 0.62 7.04 -23.98
C GLU A 18 -0.70 7.22 -23.23
N LYS A 19 -0.98 6.37 -22.24
CA LYS A 19 -2.14 6.54 -21.36
C LYS A 19 -2.07 7.85 -20.56
N ILE A 20 -0.91 8.19 -20.00
CA ILE A 20 -0.68 9.47 -19.29
C ILE A 20 -0.85 10.65 -20.25
N ASN A 21 -0.28 10.57 -21.45
CA ASN A 21 -0.43 11.62 -22.47
C ASN A 21 -1.89 11.86 -22.82
N ASN A 22 -2.66 10.79 -23.05
CA ASN A 22 -4.09 10.86 -23.35
C ASN A 22 -4.88 11.53 -22.20
N GLN A 23 -4.58 11.18 -20.94
CA GLN A 23 -5.21 11.82 -19.78
C GLN A 23 -4.88 13.31 -19.70
N ILE A 24 -3.64 13.73 -19.97
CA ILE A 24 -3.25 15.15 -20.02
C ILE A 24 -4.02 15.89 -21.12
N VAL A 25 -4.16 15.29 -22.30
CA VAL A 25 -4.93 15.86 -23.42
C VAL A 25 -6.39 16.07 -23.01
N VAL A 26 -7.01 15.06 -22.38
CA VAL A 26 -8.39 15.13 -21.89
C VAL A 26 -8.55 16.23 -20.84
N LEU A 27 -7.66 16.30 -19.84
CA LEU A 27 -7.69 17.34 -18.80
C LEU A 27 -7.58 18.76 -19.39
N ARG A 28 -6.72 18.96 -20.39
CA ARG A 28 -6.60 20.26 -21.07
C ARG A 28 -7.88 20.65 -21.80
N ARG A 29 -8.58 19.70 -22.42
CA ARG A 29 -9.89 19.95 -23.07
C ARG A 29 -10.96 20.32 -22.03
N TYR A 30 -11.04 19.59 -20.92
CA TYR A 30 -11.97 19.89 -19.83
C TYR A 30 -11.72 21.27 -19.20
N SER A 31 -10.45 21.61 -18.96
CA SER A 31 -10.04 22.91 -18.41
C SER A 31 -10.49 24.07 -19.31
N ARG A 32 -10.30 23.95 -20.64
CA ARG A 32 -10.73 24.97 -21.60
C ARG A 32 -12.24 25.13 -21.66
N ASN A 33 -13.00 24.03 -21.63
CA ASN A 33 -14.46 24.08 -21.76
C ASN A 33 -15.18 24.52 -20.48
N ASN A 34 -14.56 24.37 -19.31
CA ASN A 34 -15.20 24.61 -18.01
C ASN A 34 -14.49 25.66 -17.15
N ASN A 35 -13.43 26.31 -17.68
CA ASN A 35 -12.60 27.27 -16.96
C ASN A 35 -12.05 26.76 -15.61
N ILE A 36 -11.72 25.46 -15.54
CA ILE A 36 -11.20 24.78 -14.35
C ILE A 36 -9.67 24.79 -14.38
N ASP A 37 -9.00 25.16 -13.28
CA ASP A 37 -7.54 25.05 -13.17
C ASP A 37 -7.12 23.58 -12.96
N VAL A 38 -6.27 23.08 -13.86
CA VAL A 38 -5.74 21.71 -13.85
C VAL A 38 -4.22 21.66 -13.79
N LYS A 39 -3.54 22.78 -13.53
CA LYS A 39 -2.07 22.88 -13.58
C LYS A 39 -1.39 21.87 -12.65
N GLU A 40 -1.86 21.73 -11.42
CA GLU A 40 -1.30 20.78 -10.45
C GLU A 40 -1.47 19.32 -10.90
N TYR A 41 -2.64 18.95 -11.44
CA TYR A 41 -2.88 17.61 -11.98
C TYR A 41 -1.97 17.30 -13.16
N ILE A 42 -1.79 18.25 -14.08
CA ILE A 42 -0.87 18.10 -15.21
C ILE A 42 0.58 17.99 -14.74
N HIS A 43 0.98 18.79 -13.74
CA HIS A 43 2.32 18.71 -13.16
C HIS A 43 2.58 17.33 -12.52
N SER A 44 1.63 16.84 -11.73
CA SER A 44 1.71 15.49 -11.16
C SER A 44 1.78 14.41 -12.24
N MET A 45 1.00 14.51 -13.32
CA MET A 45 1.03 13.55 -14.42
C MET A 45 2.37 13.54 -15.17
N LYS A 46 2.98 14.71 -15.36
CA LYS A 46 4.33 14.82 -15.94
C LYS A 46 5.39 14.17 -15.05
N ASN A 47 5.29 14.35 -13.74
CA ASN A 47 6.19 13.70 -12.78
C ASN A 47 6.04 12.18 -12.81
N SER A 48 4.81 11.66 -12.91
CA SER A 48 4.57 10.23 -13.10
C SER A 48 5.16 9.72 -14.41
N ARG A 49 5.09 10.50 -15.50
CA ARG A 49 5.70 10.12 -16.78
C ARG A 49 7.22 9.96 -16.68
N HIS A 50 7.91 10.90 -16.05
CA HIS A 50 9.36 10.84 -15.84
C HIS A 50 9.77 9.55 -15.10
N LYS A 51 9.00 9.20 -14.06
CA LYS A 51 9.22 7.98 -13.28
C LYS A 51 9.02 6.68 -14.08
N ILE A 52 8.14 6.68 -15.07
CA ILE A 52 7.97 5.54 -16.01
C ILE A 52 9.18 5.43 -16.94
N ASP A 53 9.68 6.57 -17.42
CA ASP A 53 10.84 6.60 -18.32
C ASP A 53 12.09 6.02 -17.62
N GLU A 54 12.30 6.37 -16.35
CA GLU A 54 13.40 5.89 -15.49
C GLU A 54 13.20 4.47 -14.94
N ALA A 55 12.05 3.82 -15.15
CA ALA A 55 11.78 2.53 -14.52
C ALA A 55 12.63 1.40 -15.13
N GLU A 56 13.36 0.66 -14.29
CA GLU A 56 14.23 -0.46 -14.72
C GLU A 56 13.53 -1.83 -14.69
N SER A 57 12.31 -1.90 -14.13
CA SER A 57 11.52 -3.12 -14.04
C SER A 57 10.02 -2.87 -14.28
N VAL A 58 9.33 -3.89 -14.81
CA VAL A 58 7.88 -3.84 -15.09
C VAL A 58 7.08 -3.65 -13.79
N ASP A 59 7.55 -4.21 -12.69
CA ASP A 59 6.93 -4.04 -11.36
C ASP A 59 6.93 -2.58 -10.88
N ARG A 60 7.98 -1.81 -11.22
CA ARG A 60 8.01 -0.36 -10.94
C ARG A 60 6.98 0.39 -11.79
N ILE A 61 6.83 0.01 -13.07
CA ILE A 61 5.89 0.61 -14.02
C ILE A 61 4.43 0.40 -13.58
N ILE A 62 4.07 -0.84 -13.22
CA ILE A 62 2.75 -1.18 -12.68
C ILE A 62 2.55 -0.53 -11.30
N GLY A 63 3.62 -0.45 -10.49
CA GLY A 63 3.61 0.24 -9.20
C GLY A 63 3.18 1.71 -9.26
N TYR A 64 3.40 2.40 -10.39
CA TYR A 64 3.00 3.80 -10.58
C TYR A 64 1.52 3.98 -10.97
N GLU A 65 0.89 3.03 -11.67
CA GLU A 65 -0.56 3.05 -11.89
C GLU A 65 -1.35 2.71 -10.61
N VAL A 66 -0.79 1.88 -9.73
CA VAL A 66 -1.47 1.35 -8.53
C VAL A 66 -1.24 2.21 -7.28
N ALA A 67 -0.42 3.26 -7.36
CA ALA A 67 0.04 4.06 -6.22
C ALA A 67 -1.07 4.78 -5.40
N ARG A 68 -2.33 4.83 -5.88
CA ARG A 68 -3.43 5.43 -5.12
C ARG A 68 -4.01 4.56 -3.99
N ASN A 69 -3.72 3.26 -3.92
CA ASN A 69 -4.33 2.36 -2.91
C ASN A 69 -3.41 1.22 -2.44
N LYS A 70 -2.10 1.45 -2.31
CA LYS A 70 -1.19 0.43 -1.78
C LYS A 70 -1.36 0.33 -0.25
N LYS A 71 -2.17 -0.63 0.19
CA LYS A 71 -2.22 -1.05 1.60
C LYS A 71 -1.02 -1.97 1.89
N VAL A 72 -0.36 -1.73 3.02
CA VAL A 72 0.60 -2.63 3.65
C VAL A 72 -0.17 -3.67 4.44
N TYR A 73 0.26 -4.92 4.28
CA TYR A 73 -0.20 -6.04 5.07
C TYR A 73 0.93 -6.44 6.02
N ALA A 74 0.62 -6.60 7.30
CA ALA A 74 1.60 -7.08 8.27
C ALA A 74 0.95 -7.96 9.34
N LEU A 75 1.73 -8.90 9.88
CA LEU A 75 1.39 -9.67 11.07
C LEU A 75 2.24 -9.16 12.22
N ILE A 76 1.59 -8.79 13.32
CA ILE A 76 2.28 -8.40 14.55
C ILE A 76 1.97 -9.45 15.61
N ILE A 77 3.02 -10.08 16.13
CA ILE A 77 2.94 -10.96 17.29
C ILE A 77 3.74 -10.37 18.43
N TYR A 78 3.25 -10.53 19.65
CA TYR A 78 3.94 -10.01 20.83
C TYR A 78 3.89 -10.97 22.01
N ASP A 79 4.88 -10.81 22.88
CA ASP A 79 4.94 -11.36 24.21
C ASP A 79 5.33 -10.22 25.15
N ILE A 80 4.36 -9.73 25.93
CA ILE A 80 4.52 -8.60 26.85
C ILE A 80 4.15 -9.08 28.24
N VAL A 81 5.11 -8.97 29.16
CA VAL A 81 5.00 -9.53 30.51
C VAL A 81 4.03 -8.70 31.36
N ASP A 82 4.19 -7.38 31.35
CA ASP A 82 3.33 -6.50 32.14
C ASP A 82 1.92 -6.39 31.53
N ASN A 83 0.93 -6.70 32.36
CA ASN A 83 -0.47 -6.72 31.95
C ASN A 83 -0.99 -5.34 31.51
N LYS A 84 -0.53 -4.26 32.14
CA LYS A 84 -1.00 -2.89 31.81
C LYS A 84 -0.46 -2.45 30.45
N LYS A 85 0.84 -2.62 30.20
CA LYS A 85 1.47 -2.38 28.89
C LYS A 85 0.82 -3.23 27.82
N ARG A 86 0.61 -4.52 28.08
CA ARG A 86 -0.04 -5.44 27.14
C ARG A 86 -1.43 -4.96 26.71
N THR A 87 -2.25 -4.49 27.66
CA THR A 87 -3.56 -3.92 27.36
C THR A 87 -3.46 -2.64 26.54
N LYS A 88 -2.53 -1.73 26.88
CA LYS A 88 -2.33 -0.50 26.10
C LYS A 88 -1.84 -0.80 24.68
N PHE A 89 -0.89 -1.72 24.52
CA PHE A 89 -0.38 -2.13 23.22
C PHE A 89 -1.45 -2.79 22.35
N SER A 90 -2.28 -3.65 22.96
CA SER A 90 -3.47 -4.19 22.30
C SER A 90 -4.40 -3.10 21.77
N ASN A 91 -4.67 -2.07 22.58
CA ASN A 91 -5.55 -0.97 22.19
C ASN A 91 -4.95 -0.11 21.07
N LEU A 92 -3.63 0.09 21.08
CA LEU A 92 -2.91 0.71 19.97
C LEU A 92 -3.16 -0.08 18.68
N LEU A 93 -2.92 -1.39 18.68
CA LEU A 93 -3.02 -2.23 17.48
C LEU A 93 -4.43 -2.30 16.91
N LEU A 94 -5.48 -2.21 17.74
CA LEU A 94 -6.87 -2.11 17.28
C LEU A 94 -7.15 -0.86 16.42
N GLY A 95 -6.34 0.20 16.55
CA GLY A 95 -6.43 1.38 15.68
C GLY A 95 -5.83 1.19 14.28
N TYR A 96 -5.07 0.10 14.09
CA TYR A 96 -4.33 -0.19 12.87
C TYR A 96 -4.74 -1.52 12.20
N GLY A 97 -5.49 -2.39 12.88
CA GLY A 97 -5.92 -3.65 12.29
C GLY A 97 -6.72 -4.53 13.23
N ASP A 98 -6.82 -5.80 12.87
CA ASP A 98 -7.72 -6.76 13.48
C ASP A 98 -6.97 -7.73 14.37
N ARG A 99 -7.55 -7.99 15.55
CA ARG A 99 -7.02 -8.97 16.49
C ARG A 99 -7.41 -10.38 16.04
N VAL A 100 -6.42 -11.20 15.69
CA VAL A 100 -6.62 -12.59 15.25
C VAL A 100 -6.29 -13.63 16.31
N GLN A 101 -5.45 -13.28 17.29
CA GLN A 101 -5.08 -14.13 18.42
C GLN A 101 -4.96 -13.32 19.71
N LYS A 102 -4.79 -13.99 20.86
CA LYS A 102 -4.59 -13.32 22.17
C LYS A 102 -3.37 -12.38 22.15
N SER A 103 -2.37 -12.64 21.32
CA SER A 103 -1.22 -11.75 21.14
C SER A 103 -0.79 -11.58 19.69
N GLY A 104 -1.75 -11.70 18.76
CA GLY A 104 -1.51 -11.60 17.31
C GLY A 104 -2.52 -10.67 16.64
N PHE A 105 -2.03 -9.81 15.75
CA PHE A 105 -2.82 -8.84 15.00
C PHE A 105 -2.45 -8.85 13.51
N GLU A 106 -3.47 -8.82 12.65
CA GLU A 106 -3.33 -8.56 11.23
C GLU A 106 -3.53 -7.06 10.96
N ILE A 107 -2.57 -6.45 10.28
CA ILE A 107 -2.56 -5.01 9.97
C ILE A 107 -2.80 -4.82 8.48
N LYS A 108 -3.76 -3.98 8.11
CA LYS A 108 -4.11 -3.65 6.72
C LYS A 108 -4.32 -2.14 6.56
N VAL A 109 -3.24 -1.37 6.42
CA VAL A 109 -3.27 0.11 6.40
C VAL A 109 -2.42 0.70 5.29
N SER A 110 -2.56 2.00 4.98
CA SER A 110 -1.66 2.71 4.06
C SER A 110 -0.20 2.71 4.56
N GLU A 111 0.79 2.83 3.65
CA GLU A 111 2.21 2.94 4.01
C GLU A 111 2.47 4.00 5.09
N ARG A 112 1.87 5.20 4.97
CA ARG A 112 2.02 6.28 5.96
C ARG A 112 1.58 5.87 7.37
N LYS A 113 0.43 5.21 7.49
CA LYS A 113 -0.07 4.69 8.77
C LYS A 113 0.83 3.56 9.30
N PHE A 114 1.37 2.73 8.42
CA PHE A 114 2.29 1.67 8.83
C PHE A 114 3.60 2.25 9.39
N GLU A 115 4.15 3.28 8.74
CA GLU A 115 5.32 4.01 9.24
C GLU A 115 5.06 4.71 10.58
N GLN A 116 3.85 5.24 10.78
CA GLN A 116 3.43 5.78 12.08
C GLN A 116 3.41 4.68 13.15
N LEU A 117 2.77 3.55 12.87
CA LEU A 117 2.73 2.41 13.77
C LEU A 117 4.15 1.93 14.18
N LEU A 118 5.08 1.83 13.23
CA LEU A 118 6.47 1.42 13.53
C LEU A 118 7.19 2.38 14.48
N LYS A 119 6.82 3.67 14.50
CA LYS A 119 7.37 4.66 15.44
C LYS A 119 6.74 4.57 16.83
N GLU A 120 5.49 4.12 16.92
CA GLU A 120 4.76 4.01 18.19
C GLU A 120 5.08 2.71 18.95
N ILE A 121 5.31 1.59 18.24
CA ILE A 121 5.59 0.27 18.85
C ILE A 121 6.69 0.29 19.93
N PRO A 122 7.86 0.94 19.72
CA PRO A 122 8.94 0.93 20.71
C PRO A 122 8.55 1.50 22.08
N MET A 123 7.53 2.36 22.15
CA MET A 123 7.04 2.93 23.42
C MET A 123 6.34 1.90 24.34
N TYR A 124 6.11 0.69 23.84
CA TYR A 124 5.38 -0.38 24.53
C TYR A 124 6.22 -1.64 24.79
N CYS A 125 7.54 -1.59 24.51
CA CYS A 125 8.44 -2.73 24.64
C CYS A 125 9.56 -2.42 25.63
N ASP A 126 9.66 -3.21 26.70
CA ASP A 126 10.83 -3.20 27.59
C ASP A 126 11.79 -4.35 27.25
N THR A 127 12.91 -4.44 27.98
CA THR A 127 13.97 -5.44 27.76
C THR A 127 13.53 -6.89 27.93
N CYS A 128 12.43 -7.13 28.64
CA CYS A 128 11.87 -8.47 28.86
C CYS A 128 10.72 -8.81 27.90
N ASP A 129 10.34 -7.87 27.03
CA ASP A 129 9.24 -8.05 26.09
C ASP A 129 9.79 -8.44 24.70
N SER A 130 8.94 -9.05 23.88
CA SER A 130 9.28 -9.41 22.50
C SER A 130 8.14 -9.02 21.57
N ILE A 131 8.41 -8.12 20.62
CA ILE A 131 7.45 -7.73 19.58
C ILE A 131 8.08 -8.01 18.23
N ARG A 132 7.35 -8.74 17.36
CA ARG A 132 7.80 -9.05 16.00
C ARG A 132 6.78 -8.53 15.00
N VAL A 133 7.28 -7.84 13.97
CA VAL A 133 6.48 -7.27 12.88
C VAL A 133 6.91 -7.92 11.58
N TYR A 134 6.02 -8.66 10.95
CA TYR A 134 6.25 -9.30 9.66
C TYR A 134 5.51 -8.51 8.59
N ARG A 135 6.25 -7.83 7.71
CA ARG A 135 5.66 -7.22 6.51
C ARG A 135 5.40 -8.31 5.47
N ILE A 136 4.14 -8.51 5.11
CA ILE A 136 3.73 -9.53 4.15
C ILE A 136 3.70 -8.91 2.76
N SER A 137 4.50 -9.47 1.85
CA SER A 137 4.52 -9.07 0.44
C SER A 137 3.61 -10.00 -0.35
N GLY A 138 2.57 -9.43 -0.99
CA GLY A 138 1.57 -10.17 -1.78
C GLY A 138 0.21 -10.20 -1.10
N LYS A 139 -0.85 -9.85 -1.85
CA LYS A 139 -2.23 -9.74 -1.33
C LYS A 139 -2.87 -11.10 -0.94
N ASN A 140 -2.29 -12.25 -1.32
CA ASN A 140 -3.00 -13.54 -1.40
C ASN A 140 -2.26 -14.74 -0.77
N LEU A 141 -1.43 -14.55 0.25
CA LEU A 141 -0.67 -15.67 0.87
C LEU A 141 -1.22 -16.15 2.22
N VAL A 142 -2.41 -15.69 2.62
CA VAL A 142 -3.03 -16.10 3.90
C VAL A 142 -4.06 -17.18 3.61
N TYR A 143 -3.79 -18.39 4.11
CA TYR A 143 -4.75 -19.49 4.13
C TYR A 143 -5.37 -19.55 5.53
N LYS A 144 -6.70 -19.66 5.59
CA LYS A 144 -7.46 -19.73 6.83
C LYS A 144 -8.26 -21.02 6.90
N TRP A 145 -8.37 -21.58 8.10
CA TRP A 145 -9.18 -22.76 8.38
C TRP A 145 -9.98 -22.52 9.67
N GLY A 146 -11.28 -22.86 9.68
CA GLY A 146 -12.16 -22.69 10.84
C GLY A 146 -13.14 -21.51 10.73
N THR A 147 -13.71 -21.08 11.86
CA THR A 147 -14.73 -20.01 11.93
C THR A 147 -14.09 -18.63 11.81
N ASP A 148 -14.22 -18.01 10.64
CA ASP A 148 -13.80 -16.62 10.40
C ASP A 148 -14.78 -15.64 11.07
N LYS A 149 -14.25 -14.68 11.83
CA LYS A 149 -15.05 -13.59 12.45
C LYS A 149 -14.77 -12.21 11.84
N THR A 150 -13.89 -12.13 10.85
CA THR A 150 -13.61 -10.87 10.15
C THR A 150 -14.69 -10.58 9.12
N PRO A 151 -15.35 -9.40 9.15
CA PRO A 151 -16.29 -9.03 8.10
C PRO A 151 -15.55 -8.89 6.77
N GLU A 152 -16.11 -9.49 5.71
CA GLU A 152 -15.61 -9.33 4.35
C GLU A 152 -15.67 -7.86 3.97
N GLN A 153 -14.52 -7.28 3.67
CA GLN A 153 -14.43 -5.95 3.10
C GLN A 153 -14.45 -6.12 1.57
N GLU A 154 -15.65 -6.00 0.97
CA GLU A 154 -15.80 -5.94 -0.48
C GLU A 154 -14.96 -4.77 -1.03
N ASP A 155 -13.93 -5.08 -1.81
CA ASP A 155 -13.24 -4.09 -2.62
C ASP A 155 -14.22 -3.65 -3.71
N VAL A 156 -14.89 -2.50 -3.53
CA VAL A 156 -15.77 -1.90 -4.54
C VAL A 156 -14.95 -1.64 -5.81
N ILE A 157 -15.20 -2.44 -6.85
CA ILE A 157 -14.71 -2.17 -8.21
C ILE A 157 -15.65 -1.13 -8.82
N VAL A 158 -15.19 0.12 -8.94
CA VAL A 158 -15.85 1.09 -9.81
C VAL A 158 -15.36 0.82 -11.23
N ILE A 159 -16.27 0.31 -12.08
CA ILE A 159 -16.06 0.12 -13.53
C ILE A 159 -16.18 1.47 -14.23
#